data_AF-A0A8J9ZJH5-F1
#
_entry.id   AF-A0A8J9ZJH5-F1
#
_cell.length_a   1.000
_cell.length_b   1.000
_cell.length_c   1.000
_cell.angle_alpha   90.00
_cell.angle_beta   90.00
_cell.angle_gamma   90.00
#
_symmetry.space_group_name_H-M   'P 1'
#
loop_
_entity.id
_entity.type
_entity.pdbx_description
1 polymer ?
#
loop_
_entity_poly.entity_id
_entity_poly.type
_entity_poly.pdbx_seq_one_letter_code
_entity_poly.pdbx_strand_id
1 'polypeptide(L)'
;MTVVITCTPISDLQKMMRAARNRGMTNGDYVFIAIDPEFEGMYYGTHLWKTGPVGLWPLNRKNKATDVSKSYSASTHGWVNNWNNGTTNNTRYAEDPDEGPVFVFTGSPDSKIQIIPKDNYEMVLDVRQSLTVLVKVWPDGTRTGNGNGTIFRYNGSGMELLNLDGTGLSARFTRRDGTFLKQVNKGEVLTPRQWNYIGVSYDYRIGIAKLWHEGKEVASESIGIVDLRTQGDITVGEQFNGRITCLQLYNYAMDDSQIVAAENACKDGQGGSSDEEELMEAFRSVIAITLRKPATEEFKDFVKKLEDRGVKENHYVTAYHDSMVLFATALNETIAEGVDPAYLKTNGSLILQKMWNRTFQGAGKDNIRIDELGDRDTDYTIVEMDNYTGKFKPFWDYMGFTKTLENVSNQSMDWPGRNTPNPEPCGLRGSGKVPPTEDCPSDPDTSQIILFSVITVLVLVVGVFLTYVWWNRRNDQELDRARRMLIISKDNIIFCGGRMRPGPSMVLLDERSRDLPRRDSNLYVHELIV
;
A
#
# COMPACT_ATOMS: atom_id res chain seq x y z
N MET A 1 6.65 18.61 -16.49
CA MET A 1 7.22 17.54 -15.65
C MET A 1 6.20 17.22 -14.57
N THR A 2 5.73 15.98 -14.53
CA THR A 2 4.55 15.63 -13.70
C THR A 2 4.98 15.03 -12.36
N VAL A 3 4.52 15.62 -11.26
CA VAL A 3 4.72 15.05 -9.92
C VAL A 3 3.56 14.11 -9.57
N VAL A 4 3.88 12.88 -9.19
CA VAL A 4 2.91 11.88 -8.70
C VAL A 4 3.16 11.68 -7.21
N ILE A 5 2.24 12.13 -6.35
CA ILE A 5 2.34 11.94 -4.90
C ILE A 5 1.48 10.74 -4.50
N THR A 6 2.03 9.84 -3.68
CA THR A 6 1.31 8.67 -3.16
C THR A 6 1.57 8.43 -1.67
N CYS A 7 0.54 7.97 -0.97
CA CYS A 7 0.58 7.51 0.42
C CYS A 7 0.03 6.06 0.46
N THR A 8 0.70 5.15 -0.23
CA THR A 8 0.26 3.74 -0.39
C THR A 8 1.25 2.77 0.25
N PRO A 9 0.79 1.59 0.73
CA PRO A 9 1.67 0.53 1.18
C PRO A 9 2.73 0.17 0.14
N ILE A 10 3.89 -0.29 0.60
CA ILE A 10 5.04 -0.61 -0.26
C ILE A 10 4.70 -1.59 -1.40
N SER A 11 3.81 -2.57 -1.16
CA SER A 11 3.36 -3.52 -2.18
C SER A 11 2.58 -2.86 -3.33
N ASP A 12 1.81 -1.81 -3.05
CA ASP A 12 1.07 -1.06 -4.06
C ASP A 12 1.96 -0.01 -4.74
N LEU A 13 2.92 0.57 -4.02
CA LEU A 13 3.99 1.36 -4.62
C LEU A 13 4.79 0.52 -5.64
N GLN A 14 5.15 -0.72 -5.30
CA GLN A 14 5.81 -1.65 -6.21
C GLN A 14 4.96 -1.93 -7.46
N LYS A 15 3.66 -2.23 -7.32
CA LYS A 15 2.73 -2.40 -8.45
C LYS A 15 2.65 -1.13 -9.32
N MET A 16 2.57 0.05 -8.70
CA MET A 16 2.53 1.33 -9.40
C MET A 16 3.81 1.57 -10.18
N MET A 17 4.99 1.34 -9.59
CA MET A 17 6.28 1.57 -10.25
C MET A 17 6.52 0.58 -11.41
N ARG A 18 6.08 -0.68 -11.30
CA ARG A 18 6.03 -1.61 -12.45
C ARG A 18 5.19 -1.03 -13.59
N ALA A 19 3.99 -0.56 -13.29
CA ALA A 19 3.08 0.02 -14.27
C ALA A 19 3.58 1.36 -14.85
N ALA A 20 4.35 2.13 -14.10
CA ALA A 20 4.99 3.37 -14.54
C ALA A 20 6.17 3.07 -15.48
N ARG A 21 7.02 2.09 -15.15
CA ARG A 21 8.15 1.63 -15.96
C ARG A 21 7.68 1.14 -17.33
N ASN A 22 6.65 0.31 -17.36
CA ASN A 22 6.05 -0.23 -18.59
C ASN A 22 5.41 0.86 -19.48
N ARG A 23 5.13 2.04 -18.94
CA ARG A 23 4.64 3.22 -19.67
C ARG A 23 5.74 4.25 -19.98
N GLY A 24 7.01 3.94 -19.69
CA GLY A 24 8.15 4.84 -19.90
C GLY A 24 8.20 6.06 -18.97
N MET A 25 7.39 6.07 -17.90
CA MET A 25 7.24 7.24 -17.01
C MET A 25 8.47 7.47 -16.11
N THR A 26 9.37 6.49 -15.96
CA THR A 26 10.52 6.55 -15.04
C THR A 26 11.79 7.11 -15.68
N ASN A 27 11.67 7.85 -16.78
CA ASN A 27 12.81 8.32 -17.60
C ASN A 27 13.14 9.83 -17.42
N GLY A 28 12.60 10.45 -16.37
CA GLY A 28 12.85 11.85 -15.99
C GLY A 28 11.66 12.81 -16.21
N ASP A 29 10.66 12.41 -16.99
CA ASP A 29 9.46 13.24 -17.23
C ASP A 29 8.48 13.30 -16.03
N TYR A 30 8.58 12.30 -15.14
CA TYR A 30 7.79 12.15 -13.92
C TYR A 30 8.71 11.96 -12.72
N VAL A 31 8.27 12.44 -11.56
CA VAL A 31 8.85 12.10 -10.25
C VAL A 31 7.75 11.57 -9.34
N PHE A 32 8.05 10.47 -8.66
CA PHE A 32 7.13 9.78 -7.76
C PHE A 32 7.54 10.11 -6.32
N ILE A 33 6.67 10.80 -5.58
CA ILE A 33 6.90 11.11 -4.17
C ILE A 33 6.07 10.13 -3.33
N ALA A 34 6.75 9.23 -2.66
CA ALA A 34 6.16 8.28 -1.72
C ALA A 34 6.24 8.85 -0.29
N ILE A 35 5.09 9.16 0.30
CA ILE A 35 5.01 9.63 1.68
C ILE A 35 4.55 8.46 2.55
N ASP A 36 5.42 7.98 3.43
CA ASP A 36 5.08 7.01 4.47
C ASP A 36 5.86 7.38 5.75
N PRO A 37 5.17 7.94 6.77
CA PRO A 37 5.79 8.34 8.03
C PRO A 37 6.24 7.15 8.89
N GLU A 38 5.79 5.92 8.59
CA GLU A 38 6.11 4.68 9.30
C GLU A 38 7.19 3.83 8.58
N PHE A 39 7.89 4.39 7.59
CA PHE A 39 9.04 3.75 6.91
C PHE A 39 10.18 3.30 7.87
N GLU A 40 10.08 3.58 9.18
CA GLU A 40 10.98 3.14 10.26
C GLU A 40 11.23 1.63 10.31
N GLY A 41 10.33 0.81 9.77
CA GLY A 41 10.57 -0.62 9.54
C GLY A 41 11.69 -0.92 8.53
N MET A 42 12.19 0.09 7.81
CA MET A 42 13.04 -0.07 6.61
C MET A 42 14.28 0.86 6.54
N TYR A 43 14.66 1.59 7.59
CA TYR A 43 15.82 2.49 7.51
C TYR A 43 17.21 1.85 7.60
N TYR A 44 18.12 2.40 6.79
CA TYR A 44 19.51 1.97 6.53
C TYR A 44 19.64 0.63 5.81
N GLY A 45 19.55 0.70 4.48
CA GLY A 45 20.07 -0.34 3.60
C GLY A 45 19.05 -1.35 3.09
N THR A 46 17.76 -1.01 3.14
CA THR A 46 16.70 -1.80 2.52
C THR A 46 16.54 -1.46 1.04
N HIS A 47 16.01 -2.44 0.31
CA HIS A 47 15.68 -2.37 -1.09
C HIS A 47 14.15 -2.27 -1.23
N LEU A 48 13.60 -1.06 -1.22
CA LEU A 48 12.13 -0.83 -1.31
C LEU A 48 11.49 -1.50 -2.55
N TRP A 49 12.29 -1.67 -3.61
CA TRP A 49 11.93 -2.33 -4.86
C TRP A 49 12.05 -3.86 -4.84
N LYS A 50 12.66 -4.48 -3.81
CA LYS A 50 12.90 -5.93 -3.78
C LYS A 50 11.59 -6.68 -3.53
N THR A 51 11.30 -7.65 -4.40
CA THR A 51 10.07 -8.48 -4.35
C THR A 51 10.37 -9.98 -4.44
N GLY A 52 11.59 -10.34 -4.81
CA GLY A 52 12.06 -11.71 -4.85
C GLY A 52 12.52 -12.21 -3.48
N PRO A 53 12.67 -13.54 -3.35
CA PRO A 53 13.17 -14.15 -2.12
C PRO A 53 14.62 -13.74 -1.85
N VAL A 54 14.97 -13.58 -0.58
CA VAL A 54 16.37 -13.49 -0.12
C VAL A 54 17.06 -14.85 -0.07
N GLY A 55 16.28 -15.94 -0.13
CA GLY A 55 16.78 -17.31 -0.27
C GLY A 55 15.73 -18.20 -0.95
N LEU A 56 16.12 -18.93 -2.00
CA LEU A 56 15.22 -19.78 -2.78
C LEU A 56 15.89 -21.13 -3.06
N TRP A 57 15.36 -22.18 -2.44
CA TRP A 57 15.84 -23.55 -2.61
C TRP A 57 14.74 -24.41 -3.23
N PRO A 58 14.81 -24.72 -4.54
CA PRO A 58 13.84 -25.60 -5.17
C PRO A 58 13.79 -27.02 -4.57
N LEU A 59 14.85 -27.45 -3.87
CA LEU A 59 14.90 -28.70 -3.10
C LEU A 59 14.44 -29.93 -3.92
N ASN A 60 15.10 -30.15 -5.05
CA ASN A 60 14.88 -31.27 -5.98
C ASN A 60 16.22 -31.80 -6.51
N ARG A 61 16.24 -32.97 -7.15
CA ARG A 61 17.49 -33.64 -7.59
C ARG A 61 18.36 -32.80 -8.54
N LYS A 62 17.76 -31.91 -9.34
CA LYS A 62 18.45 -31.01 -10.27
C LYS A 62 19.27 -29.96 -9.52
N ASN A 63 18.62 -29.26 -8.59
CA ASN A 63 19.23 -28.14 -7.84
C ASN A 63 19.86 -28.59 -6.52
N LYS A 64 19.61 -29.81 -6.06
CA LYS A 64 19.96 -30.29 -4.71
C LYS A 64 19.46 -29.26 -3.66
N ALA A 65 20.30 -28.90 -2.71
CA ALA A 65 20.07 -27.81 -1.76
C ALA A 65 20.79 -26.51 -2.14
N THR A 66 21.03 -26.27 -3.45
CA THR A 66 21.59 -25.00 -3.95
C THR A 66 20.56 -23.88 -3.83
N ASP A 67 21.01 -22.71 -3.39
CA ASP A 67 20.24 -21.47 -3.42
C ASP A 67 20.28 -20.89 -4.84
N VAL A 68 19.12 -20.73 -5.46
CA VAL A 68 18.97 -20.14 -6.81
C VAL A 68 18.51 -18.68 -6.76
N SER A 69 18.31 -18.12 -5.56
CA SER A 69 18.05 -16.70 -5.40
C SER A 69 19.28 -15.86 -5.73
N LYS A 70 19.02 -14.62 -6.11
CA LYS A 70 20.04 -13.62 -6.38
C LYS A 70 19.87 -12.40 -5.50
N SER A 71 20.91 -11.60 -5.40
CA SER A 71 20.85 -10.23 -4.93
C SER A 71 21.65 -9.35 -5.86
N TYR A 72 21.27 -8.08 -5.91
CA TYR A 72 22.06 -7.07 -6.59
C TYR A 72 23.33 -6.79 -5.76
N SER A 73 24.50 -6.93 -6.39
CA SER A 73 25.79 -6.65 -5.77
C SER A 73 26.35 -5.34 -6.27
N ALA A 74 26.61 -4.40 -5.35
CA ALA A 74 27.19 -3.11 -5.68
C ALA A 74 28.61 -3.27 -6.24
N SER A 75 29.35 -4.28 -5.76
CA SER A 75 30.72 -4.55 -6.22
C SER A 75 30.82 -4.95 -7.69
N THR A 76 29.77 -5.56 -8.25
CA THR A 76 29.74 -6.06 -9.65
C THR A 76 28.75 -5.33 -10.54
N HIS A 77 27.94 -4.41 -9.99
CA HIS A 77 26.87 -3.69 -10.69
C HIS A 77 25.91 -4.66 -11.41
N GLY A 78 25.50 -5.72 -10.71
CA GLY A 78 24.66 -6.75 -11.31
C GLY A 78 24.15 -7.79 -10.34
N TRP A 79 23.29 -8.67 -10.88
CA TRP A 79 22.64 -9.74 -10.15
C TRP A 79 23.55 -10.96 -9.98
N VAL A 80 23.98 -11.20 -8.74
CA VAL A 80 24.80 -12.36 -8.37
C VAL A 80 23.98 -13.37 -7.57
N ASN A 81 24.28 -14.66 -7.72
CA ASN A 81 23.68 -15.71 -6.89
C ASN A 81 24.07 -15.48 -5.41
N ASN A 82 23.17 -15.78 -4.47
CA ASN A 82 23.41 -15.57 -3.04
C ASN A 82 24.29 -16.66 -2.38
N TRP A 83 24.53 -17.80 -3.06
CA TRP A 83 25.40 -18.90 -2.64
C TRP A 83 25.14 -19.49 -1.24
N ASN A 84 23.96 -19.27 -0.65
CA ASN A 84 23.56 -19.83 0.64
C ASN A 84 23.13 -21.31 0.50
N ASN A 85 24.04 -22.13 -0.02
CA ASN A 85 23.79 -23.53 -0.34
C ASN A 85 23.70 -24.38 0.92
N GLY A 86 22.67 -25.22 1.00
CA GLY A 86 22.52 -26.20 2.08
C GLY A 86 23.38 -27.45 1.89
N THR A 87 23.81 -28.01 3.02
CA THR A 87 24.43 -29.33 3.11
C THR A 87 23.40 -30.35 3.59
N THR A 88 23.29 -31.48 2.89
CA THR A 88 22.30 -32.52 3.14
C THR A 88 22.89 -33.63 4.02
N ASN A 89 22.22 -34.00 5.11
CA ASN A 89 22.59 -35.15 5.94
C ASN A 89 21.46 -36.17 6.03
N ASN A 90 21.78 -37.46 5.84
CA ASN A 90 20.85 -38.60 5.94
C ASN A 90 19.46 -38.38 5.26
N THR A 91 19.44 -37.70 4.11
CA THR A 91 18.26 -37.53 3.26
C THR A 91 18.37 -38.41 2.01
N ARG A 92 17.21 -38.74 1.42
CA ARG A 92 17.12 -39.51 0.16
C ARG A 92 16.19 -38.79 -0.82
N TYR A 93 16.22 -39.19 -2.08
CA TYR A 93 15.23 -38.74 -3.07
C TYR A 93 14.10 -39.76 -3.21
N ALA A 94 12.89 -39.28 -3.50
CA ALA A 94 11.81 -40.09 -4.04
C ALA A 94 11.18 -39.35 -5.22
N GLU A 95 10.77 -40.10 -6.25
CA GLU A 95 10.08 -39.54 -7.41
C GLU A 95 8.74 -38.94 -7.00
N ASP A 96 8.43 -37.80 -7.61
CA ASP A 96 7.17 -37.09 -7.55
C ASP A 96 6.68 -36.83 -8.99
N PRO A 97 5.38 -37.01 -9.30
CA PRO A 97 4.89 -36.83 -10.67
C PRO A 97 5.06 -35.41 -11.21
N ASP A 98 4.94 -34.39 -10.36
CA ASP A 98 4.89 -32.99 -10.76
C ASP A 98 6.24 -32.29 -10.53
N GLU A 99 6.92 -32.59 -9.41
CA GLU A 99 8.17 -31.94 -8.99
C GLU A 99 9.44 -32.73 -9.35
N GLY A 100 9.28 -33.97 -9.86
CA GLY A 100 10.37 -34.92 -10.07
C GLY A 100 10.97 -35.43 -8.74
N PRO A 101 12.23 -35.87 -8.71
CA PRO A 101 12.80 -36.46 -7.51
C PRO A 101 13.09 -35.40 -6.43
N VAL A 102 12.28 -35.41 -5.35
CA VAL A 102 12.30 -34.46 -4.21
C VAL A 102 12.96 -35.06 -2.96
N PHE A 103 13.38 -34.21 -2.01
CA PHE A 103 13.97 -34.67 -0.74
C PHE A 103 12.94 -35.33 0.18
N VAL A 104 13.33 -36.47 0.74
CA VAL A 104 12.58 -37.24 1.75
C VAL A 104 13.34 -37.25 3.06
N PHE A 105 12.61 -36.96 4.12
CA PHE A 105 13.07 -36.88 5.50
C PHE A 105 12.43 -38.02 6.31
N THR A 106 13.21 -38.66 7.18
CA THR A 106 12.87 -39.94 7.81
C THR A 106 12.27 -39.83 9.21
N GLY A 107 12.04 -38.61 9.72
CA GLY A 107 11.68 -38.37 11.12
C GLY A 107 12.85 -38.51 12.11
N SER A 108 14.06 -38.82 11.65
CA SER A 108 15.28 -38.82 12.47
C SER A 108 15.86 -37.40 12.68
N PRO A 109 16.46 -37.08 13.84
CA PRO A 109 17.25 -35.87 14.04
C PRO A 109 18.45 -35.71 13.08
N ASP A 110 18.94 -36.81 12.50
CA ASP A 110 20.06 -36.78 11.56
C ASP A 110 19.63 -36.47 10.12
N SER A 111 18.38 -36.75 9.80
CA SER A 111 17.78 -36.52 8.48
C SER A 111 17.40 -35.05 8.36
N LYS A 112 18.30 -34.21 7.82
CA LYS A 112 18.11 -32.76 7.71
C LYS A 112 18.94 -32.12 6.61
N ILE A 113 18.61 -30.87 6.29
CA ILE A 113 19.44 -29.97 5.50
C ILE A 113 19.87 -28.81 6.41
N GLN A 114 21.14 -28.46 6.39
CA GLN A 114 21.72 -27.32 7.11
C GLN A 114 22.18 -26.27 6.11
N ILE A 115 21.67 -25.04 6.22
CA ILE A 115 22.11 -23.88 5.44
C ILE A 115 22.85 -22.96 6.39
N ILE A 116 24.15 -22.76 6.14
CA ILE A 116 25.01 -21.87 6.91
C ILE A 116 25.14 -20.59 6.07
N PRO A 117 24.60 -19.43 6.52
CA PRO A 117 24.75 -18.16 5.83
C PRO A 117 26.24 -17.82 5.67
N LYS A 118 26.61 -17.18 4.56
CA LYS A 118 27.99 -16.68 4.41
C LYS A 118 28.12 -15.26 4.95
N ASP A 119 29.09 -15.05 5.83
CA ASP A 119 29.45 -13.73 6.35
C ASP A 119 30.08 -12.84 5.25
N ASN A 120 29.24 -12.25 4.43
CA ASN A 120 29.57 -11.07 3.64
C ASN A 120 28.41 -10.05 3.69
N TYR A 121 28.71 -8.78 3.41
CA TYR A 121 27.79 -7.66 3.58
C TYR A 121 26.57 -7.64 2.62
N GLU A 122 26.49 -8.58 1.67
CA GLU A 122 25.49 -8.59 0.59
C GLU A 122 24.61 -9.87 0.54
N MET A 123 24.96 -10.95 1.26
CA MET A 123 24.30 -12.28 1.15
C MET A 123 23.66 -12.78 2.46
N VAL A 124 23.28 -11.88 3.36
CA VAL A 124 22.84 -12.22 4.73
C VAL A 124 21.38 -12.70 4.78
N LEU A 125 21.12 -13.84 5.43
CA LEU A 125 19.78 -14.39 5.67
C LEU A 125 19.10 -13.89 6.97
N ASP A 126 19.61 -12.80 7.56
CA ASP A 126 19.16 -12.22 8.84
C ASP A 126 17.95 -11.29 8.66
N VAL A 127 16.78 -11.86 8.35
CA VAL A 127 15.52 -11.14 8.11
C VAL A 127 14.82 -10.73 9.41
N ARG A 128 15.50 -9.90 10.20
CA ARG A 128 15.14 -9.58 11.60
C ARG A 128 13.82 -8.84 11.79
N GLN A 129 13.40 -8.01 10.82
CA GLN A 129 12.24 -7.13 10.96
C GLN A 129 10.99 -7.85 10.47
N SER A 130 10.70 -7.86 9.17
CA SER A 130 9.59 -8.65 8.63
C SER A 130 10.13 -9.87 7.88
N LEU A 131 9.36 -10.95 7.85
CA LEU A 131 9.70 -12.12 7.05
C LEU A 131 8.48 -12.86 6.54
N THR A 132 8.69 -13.64 5.48
CA THR A 132 7.78 -14.73 5.08
C THR A 132 8.62 -15.95 4.70
N VAL A 133 8.28 -17.11 5.25
CA VAL A 133 8.82 -18.41 4.80
C VAL A 133 7.70 -19.23 4.20
N LEU A 134 7.89 -19.67 2.96
CA LEU A 134 6.96 -20.50 2.21
C LEU A 134 7.64 -21.82 1.84
N VAL A 135 6.91 -22.93 1.90
CA VAL A 135 7.45 -24.26 1.66
C VAL A 135 6.36 -25.25 1.25
N LYS A 136 6.68 -26.15 0.32
CA LYS A 136 5.77 -27.23 -0.11
C LYS A 136 6.13 -28.52 0.60
N VAL A 137 5.20 -29.08 1.37
CA VAL A 137 5.44 -30.25 2.24
C VAL A 137 4.48 -31.40 1.95
N TRP A 138 4.99 -32.62 2.04
CA TRP A 138 4.22 -33.86 1.96
C TRP A 138 4.41 -34.61 3.29
N PRO A 139 3.56 -34.43 4.30
CA PRO A 139 3.70 -35.12 5.58
C PRO A 139 3.13 -36.54 5.48
N ASP A 140 3.80 -37.55 6.04
CA ASP A 140 3.23 -38.92 6.10
C ASP A 140 2.05 -39.03 7.10
N GLY A 141 1.83 -38.00 7.93
CA GLY A 141 0.78 -37.93 8.94
C GLY A 141 1.11 -38.66 10.26
N THR A 142 2.25 -39.34 10.35
CA THR A 142 2.70 -39.99 11.57
C THR A 142 3.34 -38.98 12.53
N ARG A 143 2.89 -38.95 13.78
CA ARG A 143 3.61 -38.28 14.87
C ARG A 143 4.98 -38.93 15.08
N THR A 144 6.05 -38.15 15.10
CA THR A 144 7.40 -38.65 15.43
C THR A 144 7.55 -38.74 16.96
N GLY A 145 8.34 -39.72 17.44
CA GLY A 145 8.33 -40.12 18.86
C GLY A 145 8.76 -39.05 19.89
N ASN A 146 9.30 -37.91 19.43
CA ASN A 146 9.85 -36.85 20.29
C ASN A 146 9.03 -35.54 20.28
N GLY A 147 7.83 -35.53 19.70
CA GLY A 147 6.88 -34.40 19.83
C GLY A 147 6.49 -33.76 18.50
N ASN A 148 7.38 -32.94 17.93
CA ASN A 148 7.14 -32.13 16.73
C ASN A 148 8.26 -32.31 15.70
N GLY A 149 7.93 -32.17 14.40
CA GLY A 149 8.92 -32.21 13.31
C GLY A 149 9.30 -30.81 12.82
N THR A 150 10.59 -30.51 12.67
CA THR A 150 11.05 -29.21 12.15
C THR A 150 10.88 -29.16 10.64
N ILE A 151 10.04 -28.26 10.13
CA ILE A 151 9.96 -27.99 8.69
C ILE A 151 11.06 -26.99 8.33
N PHE A 152 11.13 -25.87 9.06
CA PHE A 152 12.15 -24.83 8.93
C PHE A 152 12.47 -24.25 10.32
N ARG A 153 13.73 -23.94 10.61
CA ARG A 153 14.14 -23.28 11.86
C ARG A 153 15.42 -22.46 11.70
N TYR A 154 15.44 -21.24 12.22
CA TYR A 154 16.67 -20.55 12.60
C TYR A 154 17.21 -21.11 13.92
N ASN A 155 18.42 -21.67 13.88
CA ASN A 155 19.08 -22.25 15.05
C ASN A 155 19.30 -21.20 16.15
N GLY A 156 19.18 -21.61 17.41
CA GLY A 156 18.97 -20.69 18.52
C GLY A 156 17.50 -20.29 18.73
N SER A 157 16.56 -21.02 18.11
CA SER A 157 15.10 -20.88 18.23
C SER A 157 14.50 -19.59 17.67
N GLY A 158 15.15 -18.93 16.71
CA GLY A 158 14.81 -17.56 16.31
C GLY A 158 13.43 -17.41 15.66
N MET A 159 13.19 -18.18 14.61
CA MET A 159 11.86 -18.46 14.09
C MET A 159 11.83 -19.93 13.67
N GLU A 160 10.78 -20.65 14.05
CA GLU A 160 10.59 -22.07 13.75
C GLU A 160 9.20 -22.31 13.17
N LEU A 161 9.13 -23.03 12.04
CA LEU A 161 7.92 -23.61 11.48
C LEU A 161 7.97 -25.12 11.70
N LEU A 162 7.01 -25.64 12.48
CA LEU A 162 6.98 -27.04 12.93
C LEU A 162 5.68 -27.73 12.50
N ASN A 163 5.78 -29.02 12.19
CA ASN A 163 4.64 -29.94 12.10
C ASN A 163 4.28 -30.41 13.52
N LEU A 164 3.07 -30.08 13.98
CA LEU A 164 2.49 -30.52 15.25
C LEU A 164 1.68 -31.80 15.05
N ASP A 165 1.98 -32.85 15.82
CA ASP A 165 1.18 -34.09 15.88
C ASP A 165 0.86 -34.74 14.50
N GLY A 166 1.65 -34.45 13.47
CA GLY A 166 1.55 -34.99 12.11
C GLY A 166 0.64 -34.20 11.15
N THR A 167 -0.27 -33.37 11.66
CA THR A 167 -1.30 -32.66 10.87
C THR A 167 -1.45 -31.16 11.19
N GLY A 168 -0.94 -30.68 12.33
CA GLY A 168 -0.98 -29.28 12.72
C GLY A 168 0.27 -28.51 12.30
N LEU A 169 0.19 -27.19 12.43
CA LEU A 169 1.30 -26.26 12.27
C LEU A 169 1.52 -25.44 13.53
N SER A 170 2.80 -25.17 13.82
CA SER A 170 3.25 -24.20 14.81
C SER A 170 4.24 -23.24 14.20
N ALA A 171 4.05 -21.95 14.44
CA ALA A 171 5.10 -20.94 14.29
C ALA A 171 5.56 -20.48 15.67
N ARG A 172 6.86 -20.66 15.96
CA ARG A 172 7.51 -20.18 17.17
C ARG A 172 8.43 -19.02 16.83
N PHE A 173 8.46 -18.00 17.68
CA PHE A 173 9.29 -16.81 17.48
C PHE A 173 10.05 -16.47 18.76
N THR A 174 11.28 -16.00 18.59
CA THR A 174 12.16 -15.55 19.67
C THR A 174 12.75 -14.20 19.29
N ARG A 175 12.61 -13.23 20.19
CA ARG A 175 13.21 -11.91 20.08
C ARG A 175 14.73 -12.01 20.02
N ARG A 176 15.40 -11.06 19.39
CA ARG A 176 16.87 -11.03 19.20
C ARG A 176 17.65 -11.25 20.51
N ASP A 177 17.18 -10.72 21.63
CA ASP A 177 17.77 -10.92 22.97
C ASP A 177 17.64 -12.35 23.55
N GLY A 178 16.82 -13.22 22.93
CA GLY A 178 16.55 -14.58 23.41
C GLY A 178 15.19 -14.75 24.10
N THR A 179 14.38 -13.70 24.22
CA THR A 179 13.05 -13.78 24.84
C THR A 179 12.07 -14.54 23.93
N PHE A 180 11.55 -15.67 24.40
CA PHE A 180 10.49 -16.41 23.70
C PHE A 180 9.19 -15.62 23.65
N LEU A 181 8.54 -15.63 22.49
CA LEU A 181 7.28 -14.94 22.24
C LEU A 181 6.12 -15.94 22.23
N LYS A 182 4.89 -15.42 22.08
CA LYS A 182 3.72 -16.26 21.82
C LYS A 182 3.92 -17.07 20.52
N GLN A 183 3.31 -18.25 20.48
CA GLN A 183 3.36 -19.17 19.34
C GLN A 183 2.03 -19.11 18.59
N VAL A 184 2.08 -19.11 17.26
CA VAL A 184 0.89 -19.30 16.42
C VAL A 184 0.70 -20.79 16.24
N ASN A 185 -0.38 -21.37 16.77
CA ASN A 185 -0.62 -22.81 16.71
C ASN A 185 -1.98 -23.10 16.04
N LYS A 186 -2.02 -24.07 15.14
CA LYS A 186 -3.25 -24.53 14.47
C LYS A 186 -3.19 -26.03 14.23
N GLY A 187 -4.10 -26.79 14.85
CA GLY A 187 -4.28 -28.22 14.55
C GLY A 187 -5.00 -28.44 13.23
N GLU A 188 -4.88 -29.65 12.67
CA GLU A 188 -5.68 -30.13 11.52
C GLU A 188 -5.61 -29.22 10.27
N VAL A 189 -4.41 -28.73 9.94
CA VAL A 189 -4.16 -27.89 8.75
C VAL A 189 -3.69 -28.72 7.56
N LEU A 190 -2.72 -29.60 7.82
CA LEU A 190 -2.05 -30.39 6.78
C LEU A 190 -2.88 -31.63 6.45
N THR A 191 -3.08 -31.88 5.15
CA THR A 191 -3.62 -33.15 4.67
C THR A 191 -2.48 -34.17 4.53
N PRO A 192 -2.50 -35.29 5.29
CA PRO A 192 -1.48 -36.33 5.17
C PRO A 192 -1.40 -36.95 3.79
N ARG A 193 -0.18 -37.32 3.39
CA ARG A 193 0.15 -38.02 2.13
C ARG A 193 -0.28 -37.27 0.88
N GLN A 194 -0.42 -35.96 0.98
CA GLN A 194 -0.67 -35.02 -0.11
C GLN A 194 0.29 -33.85 0.01
N TRP A 195 0.53 -33.15 -1.11
CA TRP A 195 1.25 -31.89 -1.06
C TRP A 195 0.40 -30.81 -0.41
N ASN A 196 1.03 -30.02 0.46
CA ASN A 196 0.46 -28.85 1.10
C ASN A 196 1.45 -27.70 0.87
N TYR A 197 1.01 -26.60 0.26
CA TYR A 197 1.76 -25.36 0.19
C TYR A 197 1.46 -24.52 1.43
N ILE A 198 2.48 -24.30 2.26
CA ILE A 198 2.33 -23.70 3.59
C ILE A 198 3.32 -22.58 3.81
N GLY A 199 3.05 -21.77 4.83
CA GLY A 199 4.01 -20.77 5.24
C GLY A 199 3.74 -20.14 6.60
N VAL A 200 4.67 -19.26 6.94
CA VAL A 200 4.60 -18.37 8.10
C VAL A 200 5.05 -16.98 7.66
N SER A 201 4.34 -15.94 8.09
CA SER A 201 4.79 -14.55 7.94
C SER A 201 4.74 -13.81 9.27
N TYR A 202 5.54 -12.75 9.37
CA TYR A 202 5.53 -11.81 10.48
C TYR A 202 5.73 -10.39 9.93
N ASP A 203 4.78 -9.51 10.24
CA ASP A 203 4.85 -8.09 9.88
C ASP A 203 5.29 -7.26 11.08
N TYR A 204 6.51 -6.73 10.96
CA TYR A 204 7.13 -5.85 11.95
C TYR A 204 6.29 -4.62 12.30
N ARG A 205 5.56 -4.05 11.33
CA ARG A 205 4.85 -2.77 11.51
C ARG A 205 3.70 -2.89 12.50
N ILE A 206 3.00 -4.04 12.46
CA ILE A 206 1.80 -4.31 13.26
C ILE A 206 2.03 -5.36 14.35
N GLY A 207 3.19 -6.03 14.38
CA GLY A 207 3.54 -7.02 15.39
C GLY A 207 2.75 -8.34 15.28
N ILE A 208 2.18 -8.64 14.11
CA ILE A 208 1.33 -9.81 13.88
C ILE A 208 2.10 -10.90 13.11
N ALA A 209 2.05 -12.12 13.64
CA ALA A 209 2.50 -13.32 12.96
C ALA A 209 1.30 -14.13 12.44
N LYS A 210 1.46 -14.78 11.28
CA LYS A 210 0.41 -15.56 10.58
C LYS A 210 0.93 -16.91 10.11
N LEU A 211 0.05 -17.91 10.12
CA LEU A 211 0.23 -19.21 9.46
C LEU A 211 -0.62 -19.28 8.19
N TRP A 212 -0.08 -19.92 7.16
CA TRP A 212 -0.66 -19.98 5.81
C TRP A 212 -0.77 -21.43 5.29
N HIS A 213 -1.84 -21.71 4.56
CA HIS A 213 -2.09 -22.96 3.83
C HIS A 213 -2.83 -22.65 2.52
N GLU A 214 -2.31 -23.12 1.39
CA GLU A 214 -2.84 -22.87 0.03
C GLU A 214 -3.17 -21.38 -0.23
N GLY A 215 -2.25 -20.49 0.16
CA GLY A 215 -2.39 -19.03 0.03
C GLY A 215 -3.33 -18.35 1.03
N LYS A 216 -3.99 -19.11 1.92
CA LYS A 216 -4.97 -18.57 2.88
C LYS A 216 -4.43 -18.57 4.30
N GLU A 217 -4.78 -17.53 5.04
CA GLU A 217 -4.49 -17.43 6.48
C GLU A 217 -5.31 -18.48 7.26
N VAL A 218 -4.64 -19.29 8.08
CA VAL A 218 -5.30 -20.33 8.91
C VAL A 218 -5.26 -20.03 10.42
N ALA A 219 -4.34 -19.17 10.84
CA ALA A 219 -4.23 -18.63 12.20
C ALA A 219 -3.31 -17.39 12.23
N SER A 220 -3.51 -16.53 13.23
CA SER A 220 -2.69 -15.36 13.51
C SER A 220 -2.51 -15.15 15.01
N GLU A 221 -1.42 -14.53 15.45
CA GLU A 221 -1.24 -14.03 16.82
C GLU A 221 -0.48 -12.70 16.83
N SER A 222 -0.83 -11.81 17.77
CA SER A 222 -0.04 -10.60 18.05
C SER A 222 1.15 -10.98 18.93
N ILE A 223 2.33 -11.10 18.32
CA ILE A 223 3.60 -11.38 19.02
C ILE A 223 4.34 -10.10 19.46
N GLY A 224 3.88 -8.93 18.99
CA GLY A 224 4.43 -7.61 19.31
C GLY A 224 5.47 -7.12 18.30
N ILE A 225 5.76 -5.83 18.32
CA ILE A 225 6.74 -5.19 17.43
C ILE A 225 8.16 -5.43 17.98
N VAL A 226 8.84 -6.43 17.42
CA VAL A 226 10.15 -6.91 17.88
C VAL A 226 11.08 -7.25 16.71
N ASP A 227 12.39 -7.18 16.94
CA ASP A 227 13.37 -7.81 16.07
C ASP A 227 13.53 -9.30 16.41
N LEU A 228 13.44 -10.14 15.39
CA LEU A 228 13.63 -11.58 15.47
C LEU A 228 15.11 -11.98 15.54
N ARG A 229 15.37 -13.15 16.13
CA ARG A 229 16.71 -13.74 16.26
C ARG A 229 17.10 -14.57 15.02
N THR A 230 17.08 -13.95 13.84
CA THR A 230 17.32 -14.57 12.52
C THR A 230 18.80 -14.72 12.14
N GLN A 231 19.71 -14.61 13.11
CA GLN A 231 21.16 -14.56 12.89
C GLN A 231 21.84 -15.95 12.81
N GLY A 232 21.14 -17.02 13.19
CA GLY A 232 21.69 -18.38 13.25
C GLY A 232 21.54 -19.16 11.95
N ASP A 233 22.25 -20.28 11.84
CA ASP A 233 22.10 -21.23 10.73
C ASP A 233 20.65 -21.72 10.58
N ILE A 234 20.25 -22.07 9.36
CA ILE A 234 18.93 -22.60 9.09
C ILE A 234 18.98 -24.14 9.05
N THR A 235 18.06 -24.79 9.77
CA THR A 235 17.82 -26.24 9.70
C THR A 235 16.46 -26.52 9.05
N VAL A 236 16.44 -27.47 8.10
CA VAL A 236 15.24 -27.88 7.36
C VAL A 236 15.04 -29.39 7.52
N GLY A 237 13.80 -29.79 7.84
CA GLY A 237 13.36 -31.19 7.88
C GLY A 237 13.84 -32.07 9.06
N GLU A 238 14.55 -31.50 10.04
CA GLU A 238 15.00 -32.25 11.22
C GLU A 238 13.80 -32.82 12.01
N GLN A 239 13.79 -34.14 12.25
CA GLN A 239 12.66 -34.85 12.88
C GLN A 239 11.31 -34.76 12.12
N PHE A 240 11.29 -34.24 10.88
CA PHE A 240 10.11 -34.29 10.01
C PHE A 240 10.07 -35.63 9.27
N ASN A 241 8.90 -36.30 9.26
CA ASN A 241 8.67 -37.51 8.45
C ASN A 241 7.80 -37.16 7.24
N GLY A 242 8.39 -37.18 6.05
CA GLY A 242 7.72 -36.74 4.83
C GLY A 242 8.67 -36.28 3.73
N ARG A 243 8.17 -35.44 2.83
CA ARG A 243 8.94 -34.79 1.76
C ARG A 243 8.88 -33.27 1.92
N ILE A 244 9.95 -32.58 1.54
CA ILE A 244 9.98 -31.11 1.50
C ILE A 244 10.57 -30.70 0.16
N THR A 245 9.91 -29.75 -0.51
CA THR A 245 10.38 -29.11 -1.74
C THR A 245 10.07 -27.62 -1.72
N CYS A 246 10.64 -26.85 -2.64
CA CYS A 246 10.33 -25.43 -2.84
C CYS A 246 10.35 -24.57 -1.55
N LEU A 247 11.50 -24.50 -0.87
CA LEU A 247 11.67 -23.60 0.28
C LEU A 247 12.01 -22.19 -0.20
N GLN A 248 11.30 -21.20 0.34
CA GLN A 248 11.44 -19.78 0.01
C GLN A 248 11.52 -18.95 1.29
N LEU A 249 12.37 -17.92 1.29
CA LEU A 249 12.52 -16.95 2.37
C LEU A 249 12.48 -15.53 1.81
N TYR A 250 11.63 -14.68 2.38
CA TYR A 250 11.46 -13.27 2.04
C TYR A 250 11.70 -12.40 3.28
N ASN A 251 12.17 -11.17 3.07
CA ASN A 251 12.44 -10.16 4.12
C ASN A 251 11.28 -9.17 4.32
N TYR A 252 10.07 -9.56 3.93
CA TYR A 252 8.84 -8.80 4.10
C TYR A 252 7.67 -9.74 4.40
N ALA A 253 6.61 -9.19 5.01
CA ALA A 253 5.36 -9.91 5.25
C ALA A 253 4.50 -9.90 3.99
N MET A 254 4.14 -11.06 3.48
CA MET A 254 3.30 -11.19 2.29
C MET A 254 1.81 -11.14 2.60
N ASP A 255 1.04 -10.63 1.63
CA ASP A 255 -0.41 -10.84 1.52
C ASP A 255 -0.77 -12.18 0.82
N ASP A 256 -2.05 -12.52 0.81
CA ASP A 256 -2.58 -13.75 0.21
C ASP A 256 -2.28 -13.85 -1.29
N SER A 257 -2.40 -12.74 -2.02
CA SER A 257 -2.14 -12.69 -3.46
C SER A 257 -0.65 -12.91 -3.80
N GLN A 258 0.24 -12.37 -2.97
CA GLN A 258 1.69 -12.55 -3.09
C GLN A 258 2.10 -13.99 -2.79
N ILE A 259 1.49 -14.65 -1.80
CA ILE A 259 1.78 -16.05 -1.48
C ILE A 259 1.33 -16.98 -2.61
N VAL A 260 0.14 -16.78 -3.17
CA VAL A 260 -0.34 -17.57 -4.31
C VAL A 260 0.58 -17.39 -5.53
N ALA A 261 1.03 -16.16 -5.81
CA ALA A 261 1.98 -15.90 -6.89
C ALA A 261 3.35 -16.56 -6.66
N ALA A 262 3.82 -16.59 -5.41
CA ALA A 262 5.13 -17.11 -5.02
C ALA A 262 5.28 -18.63 -5.23
N GLU A 263 4.19 -19.42 -5.26
CA GLU A 263 4.25 -20.88 -5.44
C GLU A 263 5.05 -21.30 -6.69
N ASN A 264 4.92 -20.54 -7.78
CA ASN A 264 5.54 -20.87 -9.07
C ASN A 264 7.05 -20.57 -9.12
N ALA A 265 7.62 -19.79 -8.19
CA ALA A 265 9.02 -19.37 -8.21
C ALA A 265 10.03 -20.54 -8.28
N CYS A 266 9.65 -21.71 -7.77
CA CYS A 266 10.49 -22.91 -7.79
C CYS A 266 10.41 -23.71 -9.10
N LYS A 267 9.35 -23.55 -9.89
CA LYS A 267 9.12 -24.27 -11.16
C LYS A 267 9.99 -23.69 -12.27
N ASP A 268 10.04 -22.37 -12.37
CA ASP A 268 10.77 -21.67 -13.44
C ASP A 268 12.29 -21.64 -13.20
N GLY A 269 12.74 -21.71 -11.94
CA GLY A 269 14.16 -21.65 -11.55
C GLY A 269 14.82 -20.29 -11.84
N GLN A 270 14.10 -19.35 -12.45
CA GLN A 270 14.45 -17.95 -12.61
C GLN A 270 13.79 -17.17 -11.46
N GLY A 271 14.43 -17.12 -10.30
CA GLY A 271 13.96 -16.25 -9.22
C GLY A 271 14.07 -14.78 -9.62
N GLY A 272 12.95 -14.17 -10.00
CA GLY A 272 12.67 -12.71 -10.05
C GLY A 272 13.57 -11.79 -10.88
N SER A 273 14.68 -12.26 -11.41
CA SER A 273 15.86 -11.44 -11.72
C SER A 273 15.62 -10.31 -12.73
N SER A 274 14.79 -10.51 -13.77
CA SER A 274 14.42 -9.45 -14.74
C SER A 274 13.48 -8.43 -14.09
N ASP A 275 12.44 -8.94 -13.45
CA ASP A 275 11.35 -8.16 -12.87
C ASP A 275 11.82 -7.32 -11.69
N GLU A 276 12.86 -7.77 -10.98
CA GLU A 276 13.53 -6.99 -9.94
C GLU A 276 14.53 -5.97 -10.50
N GLU A 277 15.20 -6.25 -11.63
CA GLU A 277 16.08 -5.28 -12.30
C GLU A 277 15.27 -4.11 -12.87
N GLU A 278 14.16 -4.39 -13.56
CA GLU A 278 13.24 -3.37 -14.06
C GLU A 278 12.62 -2.55 -12.93
N LEU A 279 12.29 -3.19 -11.80
CA LEU A 279 11.71 -2.49 -10.65
C LEU A 279 12.74 -1.68 -9.88
N MET A 280 13.98 -2.15 -9.75
CA MET A 280 15.10 -1.37 -9.20
C MET A 280 15.28 -0.08 -10.00
N GLU A 281 15.40 -0.18 -11.31
CA GLU A 281 15.56 0.99 -12.19
C GLU A 281 14.33 1.91 -12.16
N ALA A 282 13.12 1.36 -12.02
CA ALA A 282 11.91 2.16 -11.81
C ALA A 282 11.96 2.97 -10.50
N PHE A 283 12.40 2.35 -9.40
CA PHE A 283 12.46 2.98 -8.08
C PHE A 283 13.50 4.09 -7.94
N ARG A 284 14.48 4.21 -8.85
CA ARG A 284 15.33 5.42 -8.91
C ARG A 284 14.54 6.70 -9.18
N SER A 285 13.32 6.60 -9.75
CA SER A 285 12.42 7.75 -9.92
C SER A 285 11.51 8.04 -8.71
N VAL A 286 11.71 7.30 -7.61
CA VAL A 286 10.97 7.47 -6.35
C VAL A 286 11.81 8.25 -5.34
N ILE A 287 11.23 9.34 -4.85
CA ILE A 287 11.68 10.05 -3.64
C ILE A 287 10.76 9.64 -2.50
N ALA A 288 11.34 9.18 -1.39
CA ALA A 288 10.60 8.88 -0.18
C ALA A 288 10.62 10.08 0.79
N ILE A 289 9.51 10.35 1.48
CA ILE A 289 9.43 11.32 2.58
C ILE A 289 9.01 10.59 3.84
N THR A 290 9.84 10.69 4.87
CA THR A 290 9.63 10.12 6.21
C THR A 290 9.68 11.21 7.27
N LEU A 291 9.25 10.89 8.48
CA LEU A 291 9.54 11.71 9.67
C LEU A 291 11.03 11.67 9.98
N ARG A 292 11.62 12.81 10.35
CA ARG A 292 13.05 12.93 10.68
C ARG A 292 13.37 12.20 11.99
N LYS A 293 14.46 11.45 12.01
CA LYS A 293 15.05 10.91 13.23
C LYS A 293 16.23 11.79 13.69
N PRO A 294 16.26 12.29 14.93
CA PRO A 294 17.39 13.06 15.45
C PRO A 294 18.71 12.27 15.37
N ALA A 295 19.75 12.90 14.82
CA ALA A 295 21.08 12.28 14.67
C ALA A 295 21.98 12.40 15.92
N THR A 296 21.47 12.99 17.00
CA THR A 296 22.23 13.29 18.23
C THR A 296 22.62 12.04 19.01
N GLU A 297 23.69 12.14 19.80
CA GLU A 297 24.12 11.02 20.65
C GLU A 297 23.11 10.75 21.77
N GLU A 298 22.48 11.80 22.30
CA GLU A 298 21.40 11.67 23.28
C GLU A 298 20.19 10.89 22.75
N PHE A 299 19.85 11.04 21.47
CA PHE A 299 18.78 10.24 20.88
C PHE A 299 19.16 8.75 20.80
N LYS A 300 20.42 8.43 20.46
CA LYS A 300 20.92 7.04 20.47
C LYS A 300 20.90 6.45 21.88
N ASP A 301 21.30 7.23 22.88
CA ASP A 301 21.21 6.87 24.30
C ASP A 301 19.76 6.66 24.78
N PHE A 302 18.81 7.43 24.24
CA PHE A 302 17.38 7.23 24.47
C PHE A 302 16.86 5.94 23.83
N VAL A 303 17.17 5.72 22.54
CA VAL A 303 16.83 4.48 21.81
C VAL A 303 17.36 3.25 22.56
N LYS A 304 18.63 3.26 22.96
CA LYS A 304 19.23 2.17 23.73
C LYS A 304 18.51 1.88 25.05
N LYS A 305 18.09 2.93 25.79
CA LYS A 305 17.30 2.77 27.03
C LYS A 305 15.90 2.22 26.78
N LEU A 306 15.31 2.42 25.60
CA LEU A 306 14.08 1.73 25.20
C LEU A 306 14.35 0.26 24.92
N GLU A 307 15.40 -0.03 24.13
CA GLU A 307 15.79 -1.40 23.75
C GLU A 307 16.10 -2.27 24.98
N ASP A 308 16.87 -1.74 25.94
CA ASP A 308 17.17 -2.36 27.25
C ASP A 308 15.91 -2.68 28.07
N ARG A 309 14.79 -1.98 27.82
CA ARG A 309 13.48 -2.20 28.47
C ARG A 309 12.54 -3.08 27.65
N GLY A 310 12.99 -3.62 26.52
CA GLY A 310 12.14 -4.40 25.62
C GLY A 310 11.25 -3.56 24.69
N VAL A 311 11.36 -2.23 24.68
CA VAL A 311 10.60 -1.35 23.79
C VAL A 311 11.47 -1.02 22.58
N LYS A 312 10.97 -1.20 21.35
CA LYS A 312 11.68 -0.70 20.17
C LYS A 312 11.23 0.73 19.87
N GLU A 313 12.19 1.58 19.51
CA GLU A 313 11.89 2.97 19.17
C GLU A 313 11.08 3.05 17.87
N ASN A 314 10.08 3.92 17.88
CA ASN A 314 9.35 4.40 16.73
C ASN A 314 8.93 5.86 16.99
N HIS A 315 8.51 6.57 15.95
CA HIS A 315 8.18 7.99 16.05
C HIS A 315 7.08 8.26 17.08
N TYR A 316 6.11 7.34 17.25
CA TYR A 316 5.06 7.47 18.27
C TYR A 316 5.62 7.41 19.70
N VAL A 317 6.50 6.44 20.01
CA VAL A 317 7.14 6.33 21.34
C VAL A 317 7.97 7.58 21.64
N THR A 318 8.72 8.08 20.66
CA THR A 318 9.48 9.33 20.75
C THR A 318 8.56 10.54 20.97
N ALA A 319 7.49 10.68 20.18
CA ALA A 319 6.52 11.76 20.32
C ALA A 319 5.76 11.72 21.66
N TYR A 320 5.41 10.54 22.17
CA TYR A 320 4.81 10.38 23.50
C TYR A 320 5.77 10.80 24.61
N HIS A 321 7.06 10.41 24.53
CA HIS A 321 8.08 10.87 25.46
C HIS A 321 8.21 12.40 25.45
N ASP A 322 8.36 12.99 24.26
CA ASP A 322 8.47 14.45 24.08
C ASP A 322 7.24 15.18 24.63
N SER A 323 6.04 14.66 24.39
CA SER A 323 4.78 15.20 24.90
C SER A 323 4.71 15.17 26.43
N MET A 324 5.22 14.11 27.07
CA MET A 324 5.30 14.02 28.54
C MET A 324 6.33 14.99 29.12
N VAL A 325 7.46 15.21 28.45
CA VAL A 325 8.46 16.23 28.84
C VAL A 325 7.83 17.62 28.78
N LEU A 326 7.21 17.98 27.65
CA LEU A 326 6.51 19.26 27.46
C LEU A 326 5.43 19.49 28.53
N PHE A 327 4.57 18.49 28.75
CA PHE A 327 3.51 18.55 29.76
C PHE A 327 4.07 18.73 31.18
N ALA A 328 5.10 17.96 31.55
CA ALA A 328 5.73 18.07 32.86
C ALA A 328 6.39 19.44 33.09
N THR A 329 7.04 20.00 32.06
CA THR A 329 7.60 21.36 32.09
C THR A 329 6.51 22.41 32.28
N ALA A 330 5.46 22.40 31.46
CA ALA A 330 4.36 23.36 31.55
C ALA A 330 3.59 23.24 32.88
N LEU A 331 3.40 22.02 33.40
CA LEU A 331 2.79 21.76 34.70
C LEU A 331 3.64 22.33 35.85
N ASN A 332 4.95 22.08 35.83
CA ASN A 332 5.88 22.56 36.85
C ASN A 332 5.97 24.10 36.86
N GLU A 333 6.03 24.74 35.70
CA GLU A 333 5.93 26.20 35.55
C GLU A 333 4.61 26.74 36.13
N THR A 334 3.48 26.09 35.83
CA THR A 334 2.15 26.49 36.35
C THR A 334 2.07 26.40 37.87
N ILE A 335 2.64 25.35 38.47
CA ILE A 335 2.68 25.18 39.94
C ILE A 335 3.65 26.19 40.58
N ALA A 336 4.79 26.48 39.94
CA ALA A 336 5.76 27.46 40.41
C ALA A 336 5.20 28.90 40.45
N GLU A 337 4.22 29.22 39.59
CA GLU A 337 3.44 30.46 39.63
C GLU A 337 2.38 30.51 40.76
N GLY A 338 2.28 29.46 41.59
CA GLY A 338 1.41 29.41 42.76
C GLY A 338 -0.01 28.91 42.49
N VAL A 339 -0.27 28.33 41.32
CA VAL A 339 -1.58 27.74 41.01
C VAL A 339 -1.76 26.42 41.77
N ASP A 340 -2.88 26.28 42.49
CA ASP A 340 -3.21 25.09 43.27
C ASP A 340 -3.29 23.82 42.38
N PRO A 341 -2.48 22.77 42.65
CA PRO A 341 -2.59 21.48 41.96
C PRO A 341 -3.98 20.83 42.01
N ALA A 342 -4.82 21.15 43.01
CA ALA A 342 -6.20 20.67 43.05
C ALA A 342 -7.07 21.32 41.96
N TYR A 343 -6.87 22.60 41.67
CA TYR A 343 -7.55 23.31 40.58
C TYR A 343 -7.14 22.77 39.20
N LEU A 344 -5.84 22.51 39.01
CA LEU A 344 -5.30 21.97 37.74
C LEU A 344 -5.87 20.59 37.36
N LYS A 345 -6.35 19.79 38.32
CA LYS A 345 -7.06 18.52 38.05
C LYS A 345 -8.43 18.72 37.39
N THR A 346 -9.03 19.90 37.54
CA THR A 346 -10.34 20.24 36.98
C THR A 346 -10.25 21.21 35.81
N ASN A 347 -9.16 21.97 35.70
CA ASN A 347 -8.93 22.90 34.60
C ASN A 347 -7.46 22.85 34.12
N GLY A 348 -7.24 22.13 33.01
CA GLY A 348 -5.93 22.05 32.34
C GLY A 348 -5.61 23.20 31.39
N SER A 349 -6.49 24.20 31.21
CA SER A 349 -6.30 25.25 30.18
C SER A 349 -5.03 26.08 30.40
N LEU A 350 -4.67 26.34 31.66
CA LEU A 350 -3.44 27.07 32.01
C LEU A 350 -2.17 26.29 31.62
N ILE A 351 -2.21 24.95 31.73
CA ILE A 351 -1.10 24.09 31.31
C ILE A 351 -1.01 24.11 29.78
N LEU A 352 -2.14 23.93 29.08
CA LEU A 352 -2.17 23.94 27.61
C LEU A 352 -1.69 25.28 27.02
N GLN A 353 -2.10 26.41 27.61
CA GLN A 353 -1.60 27.74 27.23
C GLN A 353 -0.09 27.89 27.38
N LYS A 354 0.53 27.18 28.36
CA LYS A 354 1.99 27.09 28.50
C LYS A 354 2.62 25.98 27.65
N MET A 355 1.86 25.12 26.98
CA MET A 355 2.39 24.11 26.06
C MET A 355 2.47 24.62 24.62
N TRP A 356 1.64 25.58 24.24
CA TRP A 356 1.55 26.14 22.89
C TRP A 356 2.55 27.28 22.65
N ASN A 357 2.83 27.57 21.37
CA ASN A 357 3.74 28.58 20.85
C ASN A 357 5.10 28.65 21.58
N ARG A 358 5.72 27.50 21.82
CA ARG A 358 7.01 27.40 22.52
C ARG A 358 7.94 26.37 21.91
N THR A 359 9.22 26.57 22.17
CA THR A 359 10.27 25.59 21.88
C THR A 359 10.67 24.88 23.18
N PHE A 360 10.96 23.57 23.09
CA PHE A 360 11.49 22.76 24.19
C PHE A 360 12.46 21.70 23.63
N GLN A 361 13.16 20.99 24.53
CA GLN A 361 14.08 19.92 24.16
C GLN A 361 13.48 18.55 24.54
N GLY A 362 13.32 17.69 23.54
CA GLY A 362 12.77 16.33 23.70
C GLY A 362 13.85 15.26 23.91
N ALA A 363 13.52 14.01 23.56
CA ALA A 363 14.36 12.84 23.69
C ALA A 363 15.76 13.01 23.08
N GLY A 364 15.85 13.61 21.90
CA GLY A 364 17.11 13.87 21.19
C GLY A 364 17.82 15.17 21.57
N LYS A 365 17.31 15.95 22.53
CA LYS A 365 17.71 17.34 22.84
C LYS A 365 17.64 18.36 21.69
N ASP A 366 17.25 17.96 20.49
CA ASP A 366 16.89 18.88 19.41
C ASP A 366 15.76 19.84 19.86
N ASN A 367 15.76 21.04 19.29
CA ASN A 367 14.76 22.06 19.55
C ASN A 367 13.44 21.73 18.84
N ILE A 368 12.45 21.25 19.59
CA ILE A 368 11.11 20.96 19.11
C ILE A 368 10.23 22.19 19.36
N ARG A 369 9.51 22.66 18.34
CA ARG A 369 8.51 23.73 18.51
C ARG A 369 7.09 23.18 18.44
N ILE A 370 6.26 23.68 19.34
CA ILE A 370 4.80 23.64 19.26
C ILE A 370 4.34 25.03 18.79
N ASP A 371 3.46 25.07 17.81
CA ASP A 371 2.93 26.30 17.22
C ASP A 371 1.82 26.95 18.07
N GLU A 372 1.22 28.02 17.55
CA GLU A 372 0.15 28.77 18.22
C GLU A 372 -1.21 28.05 18.28
N LEU A 373 -1.39 26.97 17.52
CA LEU A 373 -2.58 26.13 17.51
C LEU A 373 -2.43 24.89 18.42
N GLY A 374 -1.20 24.60 18.85
CA GLY A 374 -0.86 23.45 19.68
C GLY A 374 -0.28 22.27 18.91
N ASP A 375 -0.01 22.44 17.61
CA ASP A 375 0.54 21.41 16.73
C ASP A 375 2.08 21.45 16.75
N ARG A 376 2.73 20.31 16.52
CA ARG A 376 4.20 20.23 16.42
C ARG A 376 4.65 20.71 15.04
N ASP A 377 5.56 21.68 15.01
CA ASP A 377 6.37 21.98 13.82
C ASP A 377 7.20 20.73 13.50
N THR A 378 6.72 19.87 12.59
CA THR A 378 7.28 18.54 12.32
C THR A 378 8.42 18.60 11.30
N ASP A 379 9.54 17.98 11.65
CA ASP A 379 10.67 17.78 10.76
C ASP A 379 10.51 16.51 9.91
N TYR A 380 10.93 16.57 8.65
CA TYR A 380 10.87 15.45 7.70
C TYR A 380 12.25 15.19 7.10
N THR A 381 12.54 13.93 6.77
CA THR A 381 13.72 13.56 5.97
C THR A 381 13.24 13.12 4.59
N ILE A 382 13.85 13.72 3.56
CA ILE A 382 13.74 13.33 2.16
C ILE A 382 14.83 12.29 1.88
N VAL A 383 14.41 11.17 1.30
CA VAL A 383 15.18 9.93 1.23
C VAL A 383 15.20 9.42 -0.21
N GLU A 384 16.40 9.09 -0.66
CA GLU A 384 16.69 8.80 -2.07
C GLU A 384 17.37 7.44 -2.21
N MET A 385 17.19 6.79 -3.35
CA MET A 385 17.84 5.54 -3.68
C MET A 385 19.28 5.76 -4.17
N ASP A 386 20.25 5.24 -3.44
CA ASP A 386 21.63 5.13 -3.90
C ASP A 386 21.70 4.18 -5.11
N ASN A 387 22.07 4.71 -6.28
CA ASN A 387 22.04 3.98 -7.56
C ASN A 387 23.06 2.83 -7.67
N TYR A 388 24.12 2.84 -6.86
CA TYR A 388 25.14 1.78 -6.83
C TYR A 388 24.76 0.59 -5.96
N THR A 389 24.03 0.83 -4.88
CA THR A 389 23.65 -0.20 -3.89
C THR A 389 22.16 -0.54 -3.93
N GLY A 390 21.34 0.26 -4.62
CA GLY A 390 19.89 0.16 -4.62
C GLY A 390 19.26 0.35 -3.24
N LYS A 391 19.91 1.11 -2.35
CA LYS A 391 19.51 1.29 -0.95
C LYS A 391 19.02 2.71 -0.71
N PHE A 392 17.87 2.85 -0.04
CA PHE A 392 17.34 4.17 0.32
C PHE A 392 18.13 4.78 1.50
N LYS A 393 18.54 6.05 1.37
CA LYS A 393 19.39 6.79 2.31
C LYS A 393 18.89 8.23 2.52
N PRO A 394 19.06 8.81 3.72
CA PRO A 394 18.80 10.24 3.97
C PRO A 394 19.55 11.14 3.00
N PHE A 395 18.85 12.13 2.43
CA PHE A 395 19.41 13.08 1.49
C PHE A 395 19.30 14.52 2.00
N TRP A 396 18.07 14.98 2.27
CA TRP A 396 17.79 16.31 2.83
C TRP A 396 16.91 16.21 4.07
N ASP A 397 17.16 17.03 5.07
CA ASP A 397 16.24 17.26 6.20
C ASP A 397 15.47 18.57 5.97
N TYR A 398 14.14 18.51 6.05
CA TYR A 398 13.28 19.69 6.14
C TYR A 398 12.98 19.96 7.61
N MET A 399 13.40 21.12 8.09
CA MET A 399 13.22 21.56 9.47
C MET A 399 11.91 22.33 9.57
N GLY A 400 10.92 21.78 10.29
CA GLY A 400 9.55 22.30 10.31
C GLY A 400 9.46 23.72 10.86
N PHE A 401 10.22 23.98 11.92
CA PHE A 401 10.24 25.28 12.63
C PHE A 401 10.83 26.41 11.78
N THR A 402 12.04 26.21 11.24
CA THR A 402 12.77 27.23 10.45
C THR A 402 12.33 27.26 9.00
N LYS A 403 11.60 26.23 8.53
CA LYS A 403 11.18 26.03 7.13
C LYS A 403 12.37 26.00 6.17
N THR A 404 13.50 25.48 6.66
CA THR A 404 14.76 25.33 5.93
C THR A 404 14.93 23.89 5.45
N LEU A 405 15.64 23.74 4.33
CA LEU A 405 16.04 22.46 3.78
C LEU A 405 17.56 22.33 3.91
N GLU A 406 18.01 21.31 4.63
CA GLU A 406 19.40 21.10 5.01
C GLU A 406 19.97 19.87 4.30
N ASN A 407 21.16 20.00 3.70
CA ASN A 407 21.76 18.90 2.95
C ASN A 407 22.57 17.97 3.88
N VAL A 408 22.12 16.72 3.99
CA VAL A 408 22.68 15.70 4.89
C VAL A 408 23.64 14.77 4.13
N SER A 409 23.39 14.48 2.85
CA SER A 409 24.23 13.58 2.05
C SER A 409 25.54 14.20 1.58
N ASN A 410 25.56 15.53 1.38
CA ASN A 410 26.58 16.27 0.62
C ASN A 410 26.78 15.76 -0.83
N GLN A 411 25.78 15.06 -1.37
CA GLN A 411 25.77 14.52 -2.73
C GLN A 411 24.80 15.29 -3.63
N SER A 412 24.84 15.01 -4.93
CA SER A 412 23.84 15.43 -5.92
C SER A 412 22.81 14.31 -6.13
N MET A 413 21.53 14.68 -6.22
CA MET A 413 20.43 13.73 -6.42
C MET A 413 20.50 13.08 -7.81
N ASP A 414 20.40 11.75 -7.85
CA ASP A 414 20.39 10.90 -9.04
C ASP A 414 19.03 10.95 -9.71
N TRP A 415 18.86 11.89 -10.64
CA TRP A 415 17.66 11.96 -11.46
C TRP A 415 17.74 10.98 -12.64
N PRO A 416 16.83 9.99 -12.75
CA PRO A 416 16.86 9.05 -13.87
C PRO A 416 16.56 9.77 -15.19
N GLY A 417 17.40 9.56 -16.20
CA GLY A 417 17.25 10.18 -17.52
C GLY A 417 18.40 11.12 -17.86
N ARG A 418 18.17 12.03 -18.82
CA ARG A 418 19.16 13.03 -19.27
C ARG A 418 18.92 14.44 -18.74
N ASN A 419 17.76 14.68 -18.13
CA ASN A 419 17.32 15.99 -17.68
C ASN A 419 17.13 15.94 -16.16
N THR A 420 17.72 16.88 -15.44
CA THR A 420 17.24 17.19 -14.09
C THR A 420 15.81 17.76 -14.20
N PRO A 421 14.91 17.43 -13.27
CA PRO A 421 13.64 18.12 -13.07
C PRO A 421 13.70 19.63 -13.31
N ASN A 422 13.21 20.06 -14.46
CA ASN A 422 12.91 21.47 -14.68
C ASN A 422 11.54 21.72 -14.04
N PRO A 423 11.41 22.56 -13.00
CA PRO A 423 10.10 22.98 -12.52
C PRO A 423 9.32 23.56 -13.71
N GLU A 424 8.03 23.23 -13.82
CA GLU A 424 7.23 23.72 -14.94
C GLU A 424 7.25 25.26 -14.95
N PRO A 425 7.63 25.93 -16.07
CA PRO A 425 7.79 27.39 -16.12
C PRO A 425 6.54 28.18 -15.71
N CYS A 426 5.37 27.53 -15.80
CA CYS A 426 4.04 28.05 -15.48
C CYS A 426 3.50 27.61 -14.10
N GLY A 427 4.26 26.82 -13.35
CA GLY A 427 3.81 26.18 -12.10
C GLY A 427 2.82 25.02 -12.31
N LEU A 428 2.64 24.20 -11.27
CA LEU A 428 1.59 23.18 -11.23
C LEU A 428 0.21 23.84 -11.40
N ARG A 429 -0.60 23.33 -12.34
CA ARG A 429 -1.91 23.91 -12.71
C ARG A 429 -2.78 24.15 -11.46
N GLY A 430 -2.96 25.43 -11.08
CA GLY A 430 -3.68 25.85 -9.88
C GLY A 430 -2.83 26.56 -8.80
N SER A 431 -1.49 26.50 -8.85
CA SER A 431 -0.62 27.23 -7.93
C SER A 431 -0.37 28.68 -8.39
N GLY A 432 -1.40 29.53 -8.31
CA GLY A 432 -1.38 30.95 -8.71
C GLY A 432 -0.48 31.88 -7.87
N LYS A 433 0.71 31.43 -7.45
CA LYS A 433 1.69 32.12 -6.62
C LYS A 433 3.15 32.02 -7.12
N VAL A 434 3.43 31.26 -8.17
CA VAL A 434 4.75 31.27 -8.82
C VAL A 434 4.69 32.27 -9.99
N PRO A 435 5.52 33.32 -10.02
CA PRO A 435 5.59 34.19 -11.19
C PRO A 435 6.14 33.38 -12.39
N PRO A 436 5.47 33.39 -13.56
CA PRO A 436 5.94 32.65 -14.73
C PRO A 436 7.35 33.10 -15.14
N THR A 437 8.23 32.15 -15.44
CA THR A 437 9.59 32.44 -15.93
C THR A 437 9.65 32.62 -17.44
N GLU A 438 8.59 32.26 -18.17
CA GLU A 438 8.39 32.48 -19.61
C GLU A 438 6.92 32.87 -19.91
N ASP A 439 6.67 33.42 -21.11
CA ASP A 439 5.32 33.75 -21.60
C ASP A 439 4.48 32.50 -21.82
N CYS A 440 3.84 32.01 -20.76
CA CYS A 440 2.94 30.87 -20.79
C CYS A 440 1.71 31.15 -21.67
N PRO A 441 1.29 30.22 -22.55
CA PRO A 441 0.04 30.37 -23.29
C PRO A 441 -1.13 30.45 -22.30
N SER A 442 -1.90 31.53 -22.38
CA SER A 442 -3.09 31.72 -21.54
C SER A 442 -4.11 30.63 -21.85
N ASP A 443 -4.84 30.14 -20.84
CA ASP A 443 -6.07 29.37 -21.10
C ASP A 443 -6.98 30.22 -22.04
N PRO A 444 -7.64 29.60 -23.04
CA PRO A 444 -8.38 30.32 -24.05
C PRO A 444 -9.43 31.22 -23.41
N ASP A 445 -9.39 32.51 -23.75
CA ASP A 445 -10.19 33.54 -23.09
C ASP A 445 -11.66 33.13 -23.00
N THR A 446 -12.13 32.92 -21.77
CA THR A 446 -13.50 32.47 -21.49
C THR A 446 -14.53 33.46 -21.99
N SER A 447 -14.15 34.73 -22.24
CA SER A 447 -14.98 35.71 -22.92
C SER A 447 -15.47 35.23 -24.30
N GLN A 448 -14.63 34.55 -25.08
CA GLN A 448 -15.00 34.06 -26.42
C GLN A 448 -15.95 32.86 -26.34
N ILE A 449 -15.70 31.92 -25.42
CA ILE A 449 -16.57 30.76 -25.20
C ILE A 449 -17.97 31.21 -24.78
N ILE A 450 -18.06 32.21 -23.88
CA ILE A 450 -19.32 32.83 -23.47
C ILE A 450 -19.98 33.54 -24.66
N LEU A 451 -19.23 34.32 -25.46
CA LEU A 451 -19.76 35.03 -26.63
C LEU A 451 -20.35 34.08 -27.67
N PHE A 452 -19.64 33.01 -28.05
CA PHE A 452 -20.16 32.00 -28.99
C PHE A 452 -21.39 31.26 -28.44
N SER A 453 -21.41 30.99 -27.13
CA SER A 453 -22.57 30.38 -26.47
C SER A 453 -23.81 31.29 -26.54
N VAL A 454 -23.65 32.58 -26.24
CA VAL A 454 -24.73 33.58 -26.33
C VAL A 454 -25.24 33.75 -27.76
N ILE A 455 -24.35 33.83 -28.76
CA ILE A 455 -24.72 33.91 -30.17
C ILE A 455 -25.51 32.66 -30.60
N THR A 456 -25.09 31.47 -30.18
CA THR A 456 -25.77 30.22 -30.52
C THR A 456 -27.19 30.17 -29.95
N VAL A 457 -27.38 30.59 -28.70
CA VAL A 457 -28.70 30.70 -28.07
C VAL A 457 -29.58 31.73 -28.80
N LEU A 458 -29.04 32.89 -29.19
CA LEU A 458 -29.77 33.90 -29.96
C LEU A 458 -30.22 33.36 -31.33
N VAL A 459 -29.37 32.64 -32.06
CA VAL A 459 -29.71 32.03 -33.35
C VAL A 459 -30.82 30.98 -33.18
N LEU A 460 -30.77 30.16 -32.12
CA LEU A 460 -31.83 29.20 -31.81
C LEU A 460 -33.17 29.89 -31.48
N VAL A 461 -33.16 30.95 -30.67
CA VAL A 461 -34.37 31.72 -30.33
C VAL A 461 -34.97 32.38 -31.58
N VAL A 462 -34.15 32.97 -32.45
CA VAL A 462 -34.61 33.53 -33.74
C VAL A 462 -35.15 32.42 -34.66
N GLY A 463 -34.51 31.25 -34.71
CA GLY A 463 -35.00 30.09 -35.47
C GLY A 463 -36.36 29.60 -34.99
N VAL A 464 -36.55 29.49 -33.67
CA VAL A 464 -37.85 29.14 -33.05
C VAL A 464 -38.91 30.21 -33.33
N PHE A 465 -38.55 31.49 -33.26
CA PHE A 465 -39.47 32.59 -33.58
C PHE A 465 -39.88 32.59 -35.06
N LEU A 466 -38.93 32.39 -35.99
CA LEU A 466 -39.21 32.33 -37.43
C LEU A 466 -40.05 31.10 -37.79
N THR A 467 -39.79 29.94 -37.18
CA THR A 467 -40.61 28.74 -37.38
C THR A 467 -42.01 28.88 -36.78
N TYR A 468 -42.15 29.55 -35.62
CA TYR A 468 -43.45 29.91 -35.06
C TYR A 468 -44.23 30.87 -35.98
N VAL A 469 -43.61 31.94 -36.47
CA VAL A 469 -44.24 32.89 -37.41
C VAL A 469 -44.62 32.21 -38.73
N TRP A 470 -43.78 31.32 -39.25
CA TRP A 470 -44.08 30.52 -40.45
C TRP A 470 -45.24 29.55 -40.21
N TRP A 471 -45.26 28.86 -39.07
CA TRP A 471 -46.33 27.94 -38.69
C TRP A 471 -47.66 28.67 -38.51
N ASN A 472 -47.66 29.82 -37.83
CA ASN A 472 -48.86 30.63 -37.64
C ASN A 472 -49.40 31.16 -38.98
N ARG A 473 -48.54 31.71 -39.84
CA ARG A 473 -48.92 32.12 -41.21
C ARG A 473 -49.42 30.96 -42.07
N ARG A 474 -48.88 29.75 -41.88
CA ARG A 474 -49.35 28.56 -42.58
C ARG A 474 -50.73 28.13 -42.09
N ASN A 475 -50.98 28.16 -40.79
CA ASN A 475 -52.31 27.92 -40.23
C ASN A 475 -53.34 28.96 -40.73
N ASP A 476 -52.96 30.25 -40.84
CA ASP A 476 -53.82 31.27 -41.44
C ASP A 476 -54.18 30.93 -42.91
N GLN A 477 -53.22 30.44 -43.70
CA GLN A 477 -53.48 29.99 -45.08
C GLN A 477 -54.35 28.73 -45.16
N GLU A 478 -54.22 27.78 -44.23
CA GLU A 478 -55.10 26.61 -44.18
C GLU A 478 -56.52 26.99 -43.69
N LEU A 479 -56.66 27.98 -42.78
CA LEU A 479 -57.96 28.57 -42.42
C LEU A 479 -58.65 29.25 -43.60
N ASP A 480 -57.90 29.98 -44.43
CA ASP A 480 -58.40 30.61 -45.66
C ASP A 480 -58.72 29.60 -46.79
N ARG A 481 -58.22 28.36 -46.70
CA ARG A 481 -58.65 27.23 -47.53
C ARG A 481 -59.89 26.55 -46.97
N ALA A 482 -59.94 26.33 -45.65
CA ALA A 482 -61.10 25.78 -44.97
C ALA A 482 -62.35 26.67 -45.14
N ARG A 483 -62.20 28.00 -45.04
CA ARG A 483 -63.26 28.98 -45.34
C ARG A 483 -63.76 28.97 -46.79
N ARG A 484 -63.02 28.36 -47.71
CA ARG A 484 -63.41 28.16 -49.12
C ARG A 484 -64.00 26.79 -49.42
N MET A 485 -64.20 25.93 -48.42
CA MET A 485 -64.95 24.68 -48.56
C MET A 485 -66.44 24.90 -48.27
N LEU A 486 -67.22 24.99 -49.36
CA LEU A 486 -68.67 24.75 -49.47
C LEU A 486 -69.51 24.79 -48.17
N ILE A 487 -70.09 25.96 -47.90
CA ILE A 487 -71.31 26.05 -47.08
C ILE A 487 -72.46 25.46 -47.91
N ILE A 488 -72.88 24.22 -47.61
CA ILE A 488 -74.07 23.63 -48.20
C ILE A 488 -75.30 24.27 -47.54
N SER A 489 -76.15 24.95 -48.32
CA SER A 489 -77.42 25.46 -47.78
C SER A 489 -78.29 24.31 -47.30
N LYS A 490 -79.00 24.54 -46.19
CA LYS A 490 -79.87 23.55 -45.53
C LYS A 490 -80.97 23.02 -46.46
N ASP A 491 -81.35 23.81 -47.45
CA ASP A 491 -82.40 23.51 -48.43
C ASP A 491 -82.01 22.38 -49.41
N ASN A 492 -80.71 22.07 -49.53
CA ASN A 492 -80.20 20.99 -50.39
C ASN A 492 -80.15 19.61 -49.69
N ILE A 493 -80.72 19.48 -48.48
CA ILE A 493 -80.75 18.21 -47.72
C ILE A 493 -82.18 17.63 -47.75
N ILE A 494 -82.46 16.81 -48.76
CA ILE A 494 -83.73 16.07 -48.88
C ILE A 494 -83.67 14.84 -47.96
N PHE A 495 -84.44 14.86 -46.87
CA PHE A 495 -84.60 13.71 -45.99
C PHE A 495 -85.66 12.74 -46.54
N CYS A 496 -85.22 11.59 -47.05
CA CYS A 496 -86.13 10.47 -47.36
C CYS A 496 -86.74 9.93 -46.05
N GLY A 497 -88.07 9.90 -45.98
CA GLY A 497 -88.79 9.60 -44.74
C GLY A 497 -88.66 8.14 -44.27
N GLY A 498 -88.08 7.95 -43.09
CA GLY A 498 -87.99 6.65 -42.41
C GLY A 498 -87.94 6.82 -40.88
N ARG A 499 -89.08 6.60 -40.21
CA ARG A 499 -89.35 6.62 -38.75
C ARG A 499 -88.23 7.10 -37.80
N MET A 500 -88.46 8.28 -37.23
CA MET A 500 -87.76 8.80 -36.04
C MET A 500 -87.95 7.93 -34.77
N ARG A 501 -86.98 8.01 -33.86
CA ARG A 501 -87.15 7.85 -32.40
C ARG A 501 -86.54 9.08 -31.69
N PRO A 502 -86.97 9.47 -30.47
CA PRO A 502 -86.84 10.86 -30.02
C PRO A 502 -85.81 11.10 -28.90
N GLY A 503 -84.80 11.94 -29.19
CA GLY A 503 -84.05 12.83 -28.28
C GLY A 503 -83.32 12.22 -27.06
N PRO A 504 -82.79 13.05 -26.13
CA PRO A 504 -82.48 14.50 -26.17
C PRO A 504 -80.92 14.73 -26.07
N SER A 505 -80.27 15.90 -25.93
CA SER A 505 -80.58 17.35 -26.05
C SER A 505 -79.25 18.14 -26.20
N MET A 506 -79.31 19.42 -26.61
CA MET A 506 -78.20 20.39 -26.58
C MET A 506 -77.99 20.95 -25.14
N VAL A 507 -76.74 21.19 -24.72
CA VAL A 507 -76.39 21.92 -23.48
C VAL A 507 -75.17 22.83 -23.72
N LEU A 508 -75.21 24.04 -23.14
CA LEU A 508 -74.14 25.06 -23.18
C LEU A 508 -73.06 24.82 -22.10
N LEU A 509 -71.88 25.40 -22.32
CA LEU A 509 -70.78 25.45 -21.35
C LEU A 509 -71.04 26.50 -20.26
N ASP A 510 -70.55 26.24 -19.04
CA ASP A 510 -70.42 27.22 -17.96
C ASP A 510 -69.09 27.01 -17.20
N GLU A 511 -68.58 28.06 -16.57
CA GLU A 511 -67.29 28.09 -15.86
C GLU A 511 -67.42 27.81 -14.35
N ARG A 512 -66.35 27.20 -13.78
CA ARG A 512 -65.95 27.09 -12.35
C ARG A 512 -66.17 25.74 -11.68
N SER A 513 -65.05 25.09 -11.35
CA SER A 513 -64.84 24.49 -10.01
C SER A 513 -63.33 24.37 -9.72
N ARG A 514 -62.93 24.66 -8.49
CA ARG A 514 -61.56 24.43 -7.97
C ARG A 514 -61.44 23.02 -7.38
N ASP A 515 -60.19 22.69 -7.06
CA ASP A 515 -59.71 21.79 -6.01
C ASP A 515 -59.38 20.32 -6.33
N LEU A 516 -58.31 19.89 -5.63
CA LEU A 516 -57.44 18.71 -5.82
C LEU A 516 -57.98 17.48 -5.03
N PRO A 517 -57.49 16.23 -5.25
CA PRO A 517 -56.24 15.80 -4.57
C PRO A 517 -55.32 14.80 -5.30
N ARG A 518 -54.11 14.67 -4.73
CA ARG A 518 -53.01 13.67 -4.90
C ARG A 518 -53.49 12.22 -5.14
N ARG A 519 -52.71 11.32 -5.76
CA ARG A 519 -51.49 10.68 -5.17
C ARG A 519 -50.78 9.73 -6.16
N ASP A 520 -49.47 9.52 -5.94
CA ASP A 520 -48.65 8.31 -6.18
C ASP A 520 -48.63 7.66 -7.60
N SER A 521 -47.62 6.92 -8.04
CA SER A 521 -46.18 6.81 -7.73
C SER A 521 -45.57 5.82 -8.74
N ASN A 522 -44.37 6.07 -9.29
CA ASN A 522 -43.34 5.08 -9.66
C ASN A 522 -42.32 5.70 -10.64
N LEU A 523 -41.15 6.08 -10.13
CA LEU A 523 -39.95 6.21 -10.96
C LEU A 523 -39.31 4.82 -11.11
N TYR A 524 -38.97 4.44 -12.33
CA TYR A 524 -37.87 3.52 -12.60
C TYR A 524 -36.85 4.22 -13.49
N VAL A 525 -35.60 4.19 -13.06
CA VAL A 525 -34.44 4.75 -13.76
C VAL A 525 -33.72 3.60 -14.45
N HIS A 526 -33.35 3.75 -15.71
CA HIS A 526 -32.26 2.96 -16.30
C HIS A 526 -31.47 3.77 -17.34
N GLU A 527 -30.17 3.79 -17.10
CA GLU A 527 -29.03 3.87 -18.03
C GLU A 527 -28.95 4.96 -19.11
N LEU A 528 -27.84 5.71 -19.02
CA LEU A 528 -27.24 6.47 -20.10
C LEU A 528 -25.75 6.09 -20.14
N ILE A 529 -25.35 5.41 -21.22
CA ILE A 529 -23.95 5.20 -21.59
C ILE A 529 -23.76 5.86 -22.96
N VAL A 530 -22.99 6.95 -22.99
CA VAL A 530 -22.02 7.31 -24.04
C VAL A 530 -20.87 8.05 -23.34
#